data_AF-A0A1L8RJI0-F1
#
_entry.id   AF-A0A1L8RJI0-F1
#
_cell.length_a   1.000
_cell.length_b   1.000
_cell.length_c   1.000
_cell.angle_alpha   90.00
_cell.angle_beta   90.00
_cell.angle_gamma   90.00
#
_symmetry.space_group_name_H-M   'P 1'
#
loop_
_entity.id
_entity.type
_entity.pdbx_description
1 polymer ?
#
loop_
_entity_poly.entity_id
_entity_poly.type
_entity_poly.pdbx_seq_one_letter_code
_entity_poly.pdbx_strand_id
1 'polypeptide(L)'
;MGFLEEWRMVWRRRRTWLALLAAIMIGIIFSLVLAQQPNTMQEEKRGELNQLQAVLNSYGDNVNDPRVGEDPLYQLLLTQETLLRRQNQNLIMEDLESFRQVDYELRLNEQKLWQQEGQLTSTFFLPPKYQVTQNVLVDKTLIQGAHRVELNSRSAARAGYDWLIYITLGFFILIVFSAQGNLLEEFQHETILRGFPSSLYRRLSGQLLVRTLCALGLILLSWLSVAGSMALINGWGDFTYPTALPWQNHFVILPRWQFLLILLGVFLLVGFLVNQLVALINSYTRNGAVTVILLLGLYFSAFVWQATLWPGTWFQLDKIMTGAYFDGHPLGLEHFVVYWCVLIIALQAWLFIRLQKATLYRRSA
;
A
#
# COMPACT_ATOMS: atom_id res chain seq x y z
N MET A 1 21.77 -17.49 21.34
CA MET A 1 21.26 -16.11 21.50
C MET A 1 19.74 -16.16 21.51
N GLY A 2 19.14 -15.83 22.65
CA GLY A 2 17.69 -15.74 22.75
C GLY A 2 17.22 -14.45 22.07
N PHE A 3 16.00 -14.48 21.51
CA PHE A 3 15.28 -13.30 21.02
C PHE A 3 15.50 -12.05 21.90
N LEU A 4 15.46 -12.22 23.23
CA LEU A 4 15.67 -11.18 24.24
C LEU A 4 17.05 -10.49 24.19
N GLU A 5 18.13 -11.22 23.89
CA GLU A 5 19.48 -10.65 23.83
C GLU A 5 19.66 -9.78 22.59
N GLU A 6 19.09 -10.22 21.45
CA GLU A 6 19.11 -9.44 20.21
C GLU A 6 18.30 -8.16 20.34
N TRP A 7 17.13 -8.23 20.99
CA TRP A 7 16.35 -7.04 21.34
C TRP A 7 17.12 -6.02 22.17
N ARG A 8 17.85 -6.47 23.21
CA ARG A 8 18.69 -5.58 24.03
C ARG A 8 19.81 -4.93 23.23
N MET A 9 20.42 -5.67 22.30
CA MET A 9 21.50 -5.14 21.45
C MET A 9 20.99 -4.08 20.47
N VAL A 10 19.82 -4.30 19.87
CA VAL A 10 19.18 -3.32 18.97
C VAL A 10 18.90 -2.01 19.72
N TRP A 11 18.31 -2.07 20.92
CA TRP A 11 17.95 -0.88 21.70
C TRP A 11 19.15 -0.03 22.17
N ARG A 12 20.31 -0.65 22.35
CA ARG A 12 21.54 0.07 22.79
C ARG A 12 22.25 0.80 21.66
N ARG A 13 21.95 0.53 20.39
CA ARG A 13 22.63 1.18 19.25
C ARG A 13 22.08 2.61 19.08
N ARG A 14 22.95 3.63 19.07
CA ARG A 14 22.54 5.03 18.78
C ARG A 14 21.72 5.18 17.49
N ARG A 15 22.00 4.34 16.49
CA ARG A 15 21.27 4.31 15.21
C ARG A 15 19.77 3.98 15.36
N THR A 16 19.36 3.19 16.35
CA THR A 16 17.95 2.84 16.54
C THR A 16 17.17 3.99 17.16
N TRP A 17 17.77 4.72 18.09
CA TRP A 17 17.20 5.98 18.61
C TRP A 17 17.03 7.03 17.51
N LEU A 18 18.03 7.19 16.63
CA LEU A 18 17.91 8.07 15.46
C LEU A 18 16.80 7.61 14.51
N ALA A 19 16.65 6.31 14.29
CA ALA A 19 15.58 5.77 13.44
C ALA A 19 14.18 5.99 14.06
N LEU A 20 14.04 5.83 15.38
CA LEU A 20 12.79 6.10 16.10
C LEU A 20 12.41 7.59 15.99
N LEU A 21 13.38 8.49 16.24
CA LEU A 21 13.16 9.93 16.11
C LEU A 21 12.81 10.31 14.67
N ALA A 22 13.52 9.75 13.68
CA ALA A 22 13.20 9.96 12.27
C ALA A 22 11.78 9.48 11.92
N ALA A 23 11.36 8.31 12.40
CA ALA A 23 10.01 7.78 12.15
C ALA A 23 8.92 8.72 12.71
N ILE A 24 9.12 9.27 13.91
CA ILE A 24 8.21 10.26 14.51
C ILE A 24 8.20 11.54 13.66
N MET A 25 9.37 12.08 13.34
CA MET A 25 9.50 13.32 12.56
C MET A 25 8.87 13.19 11.17
N ILE A 26 9.09 12.07 10.48
CA ILE A 26 8.47 11.78 9.18
C ILE A 26 6.94 11.79 9.32
N GLY A 27 6.39 11.18 10.37
CA GLY A 27 4.94 11.21 10.61
C GLY A 27 4.39 12.61 10.84
N ILE A 28 5.09 13.45 11.62
CA ILE A 28 4.70 14.84 11.86
C ILE A 28 4.79 15.65 10.55
N ILE A 29 5.88 15.52 9.81
CA ILE A 29 6.04 16.22 8.52
C ILE A 29 4.94 15.82 7.55
N PHE A 30 4.63 14.52 7.45
CA PHE A 30 3.54 14.02 6.62
C PHE A 30 2.20 14.61 7.04
N SER A 31 1.91 14.69 8.34
CA SER A 31 0.69 15.33 8.82
C SER A 31 0.61 16.82 8.47
N LEU A 32 1.74 17.54 8.53
CA LEU A 32 1.79 18.96 8.18
C LEU A 32 1.58 19.16 6.68
N VAL A 33 2.16 18.30 5.84
CA VAL A 33 1.94 18.30 4.39
C VAL A 33 0.47 18.05 4.07
N LEU A 34 -0.15 17.04 4.69
CA LEU A 34 -1.59 16.78 4.53
C LEU A 34 -2.44 17.94 5.04
N ALA A 35 -2.06 18.58 6.15
CA ALA A 35 -2.77 19.74 6.70
C ALA A 35 -2.66 20.99 5.81
N GLN A 36 -1.63 21.11 4.98
CA GLN A 36 -1.43 22.23 4.05
C GLN A 36 -2.17 22.09 2.72
N GLN A 37 -2.66 20.89 2.38
CA GLN A 37 -3.48 20.72 1.18
C GLN A 37 -4.77 21.57 1.30
N PRO A 38 -5.53 21.80 0.23
CA PRO A 38 -6.82 22.51 0.31
C PRO A 38 -7.85 21.75 1.17
N ASN A 39 -8.44 22.43 2.15
CA ASN A 39 -9.08 21.84 3.35
C ASN A 39 -10.50 21.25 3.13
N THR A 40 -11.00 21.24 1.90
CA THR A 40 -12.38 20.84 1.63
C THR A 40 -12.45 19.94 0.41
N MET A 41 -13.23 18.85 0.50
CA MET A 41 -13.60 18.05 -0.68
C MET A 41 -14.11 18.93 -1.83
N GLN A 42 -14.69 20.10 -1.53
CA GLN A 42 -15.16 21.07 -2.52
C GLN A 42 -14.05 21.56 -3.47
N GLU A 43 -12.83 21.79 -2.99
CA GLU A 43 -11.73 22.27 -3.83
C GLU A 43 -11.15 21.17 -4.73
N GLU A 44 -11.04 19.94 -4.21
CA GLU A 44 -10.70 18.76 -5.02
C GLU A 44 -11.73 18.53 -6.13
N LYS A 45 -13.02 18.62 -5.78
CA LYS A 45 -14.13 18.48 -6.74
C LYS A 45 -14.21 19.61 -7.76
N ARG A 46 -13.80 20.83 -7.39
CA ARG A 46 -13.63 21.93 -8.36
C ARG A 46 -12.51 21.64 -9.36
N GLY A 47 -11.42 21.00 -8.92
CA GLY A 47 -10.36 20.52 -9.80
C GLY A 47 -10.86 19.51 -10.82
N GLU A 48 -11.60 18.49 -10.37
CA GLU A 48 -12.24 17.48 -11.24
C GLU A 48 -13.21 18.14 -12.25
N LEU A 49 -14.03 19.09 -11.79
CA LEU A 49 -14.95 19.86 -12.65
C LEU A 49 -14.21 20.65 -13.74
N ASN A 50 -13.10 21.32 -13.39
CA ASN A 50 -12.33 22.10 -14.36
C ASN A 50 -11.71 21.20 -15.45
N GLN A 51 -11.24 20.01 -15.07
CA GLN A 51 -10.70 19.03 -16.01
C GLN A 51 -11.79 18.47 -16.93
N LEU A 52 -12.96 18.14 -16.38
CA LEU A 52 -14.10 17.67 -17.16
C LEU A 52 -14.59 18.75 -18.14
N GLN A 53 -14.64 20.01 -17.72
CA GLN A 53 -15.00 21.13 -18.59
C GLN A 53 -14.00 21.32 -19.72
N ALA A 54 -12.71 21.11 -19.49
CA ALA A 54 -11.71 21.13 -20.56
C ALA A 54 -11.98 20.03 -21.62
N VAL A 55 -12.39 18.83 -21.18
CA VAL A 55 -12.80 17.75 -22.10
C VAL A 55 -14.08 18.13 -22.84
N LEU A 56 -15.11 18.62 -22.16
CA LEU A 56 -16.36 19.06 -22.80
C LEU A 56 -16.14 20.19 -23.81
N ASN A 57 -15.25 21.15 -23.51
CA ASN A 57 -14.90 22.23 -24.42
C ASN A 57 -14.20 21.74 -25.69
N SER A 58 -13.53 20.58 -25.65
CA SER A 58 -12.96 19.96 -26.87
C SER A 58 -14.03 19.39 -27.81
N TYR A 59 -15.23 19.09 -27.29
CA TYR A 59 -16.43 18.81 -28.10
C TYR A 59 -17.13 20.11 -28.57
N GLY A 60 -16.71 21.26 -28.01
CA GLY A 60 -17.26 22.61 -28.17
C GLY A 60 -17.42 23.09 -29.61
N ASP A 61 -16.53 22.68 -30.51
CA ASP A 61 -16.54 23.13 -31.90
C ASP A 61 -17.73 22.57 -32.71
N ASN A 62 -18.43 21.53 -32.21
CA ASN A 62 -19.58 20.91 -32.86
C ASN A 62 -20.89 20.95 -32.02
N VAL A 63 -20.98 21.79 -30.98
CA VAL A 63 -22.13 21.84 -30.03
C VAL A 63 -23.48 22.16 -30.69
N ASN A 64 -23.47 22.80 -31.86
CA ASN A 64 -24.69 23.12 -32.61
C ASN A 64 -25.10 22.02 -33.62
N ASP A 65 -24.34 20.93 -33.75
CA ASP A 65 -24.72 19.78 -34.58
C ASP A 65 -25.64 18.86 -33.74
N PRO A 66 -26.91 18.64 -34.15
CA PRO A 66 -27.83 17.73 -33.46
C PRO A 66 -27.26 16.32 -33.25
N ARG A 67 -26.32 15.89 -34.11
CA ARG A 67 -25.67 14.58 -34.05
C ARG A 67 -24.68 14.43 -32.89
N VAL A 68 -24.14 15.54 -32.37
CA VAL A 68 -23.22 15.54 -31.21
C VAL A 68 -24.00 15.59 -29.90
N GLY A 69 -25.17 16.22 -29.86
CA GLY A 69 -26.07 16.18 -28.71
C GLY A 69 -26.70 14.80 -28.45
N GLU A 70 -26.84 13.99 -29.49
CA GLU A 70 -27.32 12.59 -29.42
C GLU A 70 -26.19 11.57 -29.16
N ASP A 71 -24.93 12.00 -29.13
CA ASP A 71 -23.81 11.11 -28.84
C ASP A 71 -23.92 10.61 -27.39
N PRO A 72 -24.03 9.27 -27.17
CA PRO A 72 -24.15 8.71 -25.83
C PRO A 72 -22.96 9.08 -24.93
N LEU A 73 -21.76 9.30 -25.50
CA LEU A 73 -20.58 9.70 -24.74
C LEU A 73 -20.70 11.15 -24.24
N TYR A 74 -21.14 12.06 -25.11
CA TYR A 74 -21.37 13.45 -24.75
C TYR A 74 -22.42 13.58 -23.64
N GLN A 75 -23.50 12.80 -23.71
CA GLN A 75 -24.53 12.75 -22.67
C GLN A 75 -23.99 12.23 -21.32
N LEU A 76 -23.11 11.24 -21.32
CA LEU A 76 -22.46 10.75 -20.10
C LEU A 76 -21.53 11.80 -19.48
N LEU A 77 -20.79 12.56 -20.30
CA LEU A 77 -19.93 13.65 -19.81
C LEU A 77 -20.75 14.81 -19.23
N LEU A 78 -21.85 15.21 -19.88
CA LEU A 78 -22.78 16.22 -19.35
C LEU A 78 -23.44 15.75 -18.04
N THR A 79 -23.79 14.47 -17.97
CA THR A 79 -24.33 13.85 -16.74
C THR A 79 -23.28 13.91 -15.62
N GLN A 80 -22.02 13.59 -15.91
CA GLN A 80 -20.91 13.69 -14.96
C GLN A 80 -20.77 15.12 -14.41
N GLU A 81 -20.84 16.13 -15.29
CA GLU A 81 -20.72 17.53 -14.87
C GLU A 81 -21.89 17.95 -13.98
N THR A 82 -23.11 17.55 -14.35
CA THR A 82 -24.32 17.83 -13.59
C THR A 82 -24.26 17.19 -12.20
N LEU A 83 -23.82 15.94 -12.12
CA LEU A 83 -23.68 15.21 -10.85
C LEU A 83 -22.59 15.83 -9.97
N LEU A 84 -21.44 16.21 -10.51
CA LEU A 84 -20.39 16.91 -9.75
C LEU A 84 -20.88 18.26 -9.20
N ARG A 85 -21.65 19.03 -10.00
CA ARG A 85 -22.26 20.29 -9.55
C ARG A 85 -23.28 20.06 -8.44
N ARG A 86 -24.14 19.04 -8.56
CA ARG A 86 -25.11 18.65 -7.52
C ARG A 86 -24.42 18.16 -6.25
N GLN A 87 -23.33 17.39 -6.37
CA GLN A 87 -22.54 16.94 -5.23
C GLN A 87 -21.98 18.13 -4.45
N ASN A 88 -21.39 19.10 -5.14
CA ASN A 88 -20.88 20.32 -4.52
C ASN A 88 -22.01 21.16 -3.88
N GLN A 89 -23.17 21.25 -4.52
CA GLN A 89 -24.35 21.90 -3.95
C GLN A 89 -24.81 21.21 -2.66
N ASN A 90 -24.88 19.88 -2.64
CA ASN A 90 -25.27 19.10 -1.47
C ASN A 90 -24.27 19.27 -0.31
N LEU A 91 -22.97 19.41 -0.60
CA LEU A 91 -21.96 19.78 0.40
C LEU A 91 -22.20 21.17 1.00
N ILE A 92 -22.58 22.15 0.18
CA ILE A 92 -22.87 23.53 0.64
C ILE A 92 -24.16 23.57 1.46
N MET A 93 -25.16 22.78 1.08
CA MET A 93 -26.45 22.68 1.76
C MET A 93 -26.43 21.74 2.98
N GLU A 94 -25.30 21.08 3.24
CA GLU A 94 -25.13 20.06 4.29
C GLU A 94 -26.13 18.89 4.20
N ASP A 95 -26.66 18.61 3.01
CA ASP A 95 -27.57 17.48 2.75
C ASP A 95 -26.78 16.21 2.47
N LEU A 96 -26.42 15.51 3.54
CA LEU A 96 -25.59 14.30 3.50
C LEU A 96 -26.30 13.08 2.91
N GLU A 97 -27.63 13.06 2.90
CA GLU A 97 -28.37 11.95 2.31
C GLU A 97 -28.35 12.05 0.79
N SER A 98 -28.72 13.22 0.27
CA SER A 98 -28.63 13.51 -1.16
C SER A 98 -27.18 13.46 -1.65
N PHE A 99 -26.20 13.87 -0.82
CA PHE A 99 -24.78 13.73 -1.16
C PHE A 99 -24.38 12.29 -1.44
N ARG A 100 -24.77 11.33 -0.59
CA ARG A 100 -24.44 9.90 -0.78
C ARG A 100 -25.06 9.33 -2.06
N GLN A 101 -26.30 9.70 -2.33
CA GLN A 101 -26.99 9.24 -3.55
C GLN A 101 -26.31 9.78 -4.81
N VAL A 102 -25.99 11.07 -4.82
CA VAL A 102 -25.30 11.69 -5.95
C VAL A 102 -23.89 11.13 -6.14
N ASP A 103 -23.14 10.84 -5.06
CA ASP A 103 -21.81 10.22 -5.17
C ASP A 103 -21.91 8.82 -5.80
N TYR A 104 -22.86 8.00 -5.37
CA TYR A 104 -23.11 6.69 -5.97
C TYR A 104 -23.49 6.79 -7.46
N GLU A 105 -24.40 7.70 -7.83
CA GLU A 105 -24.77 7.96 -9.23
C GLU A 105 -23.57 8.41 -10.06
N LEU A 106 -22.70 9.24 -9.48
CA LEU A 106 -21.46 9.71 -10.11
C LEU A 106 -20.53 8.52 -10.38
N ARG A 107 -20.32 7.61 -9.42
CA ARG A 107 -19.48 6.41 -9.64
C ARG A 107 -20.06 5.46 -10.67
N LEU A 108 -21.38 5.32 -10.72
CA LEU A 108 -22.04 4.53 -11.78
C LEU A 108 -21.84 5.17 -13.16
N ASN A 109 -21.87 6.50 -13.23
CA ASN A 109 -21.62 7.21 -14.47
C ASN A 109 -20.15 7.11 -14.92
N GLU A 110 -19.19 7.20 -14.00
CA GLU A 110 -17.77 6.89 -14.25
C GLU A 110 -17.59 5.47 -14.79
N GLN A 111 -18.31 4.48 -14.24
CA GLN A 111 -18.26 3.10 -14.71
C GLN A 111 -18.77 2.97 -16.16
N LYS A 112 -19.83 3.71 -16.53
CA LYS A 112 -20.34 3.76 -17.91
C LYS A 112 -19.34 4.45 -18.84
N LEU A 113 -18.68 5.51 -18.39
CA LEU A 113 -17.62 6.18 -19.17
C LEU A 113 -16.45 5.24 -19.46
N TRP A 114 -16.03 4.41 -18.50
CA TRP A 114 -15.02 3.36 -18.73
C TRP A 114 -15.47 2.29 -19.74
N GLN A 115 -16.77 2.02 -19.88
CA GLN A 115 -17.26 1.11 -20.93
C GLN A 115 -17.14 1.72 -22.34
N GLN A 116 -17.04 3.04 -22.43
CA GLN A 116 -16.88 3.81 -23.68
C GLN A 116 -15.44 4.33 -23.87
N GLU A 117 -14.47 3.80 -23.11
CA GLU A 117 -13.07 4.28 -23.11
C GLU A 117 -12.46 4.40 -24.52
N GLY A 118 -12.76 3.46 -25.42
CA GLY A 118 -12.24 3.48 -26.80
C GLY A 118 -12.71 4.66 -27.66
N GLN A 119 -13.68 5.44 -27.19
CA GLN A 119 -14.21 6.63 -27.87
C GLN A 119 -13.78 7.95 -27.21
N LEU A 120 -13.15 7.88 -26.03
CA LEU A 120 -12.65 9.06 -25.31
C LEU A 120 -11.30 9.50 -25.87
N THR A 121 -11.17 10.79 -26.19
CA THR A 121 -9.88 11.39 -26.59
C THR A 121 -8.86 11.37 -25.45
N SER A 122 -9.34 11.35 -24.20
CA SER A 122 -8.51 11.23 -23.00
C SER A 122 -9.32 10.66 -21.84
N THR A 123 -8.75 9.71 -21.10
CA THR A 123 -9.29 9.17 -19.84
C THR A 123 -8.63 9.80 -18.61
N PHE A 124 -7.77 10.82 -18.78
CA PHE A 124 -6.97 11.38 -17.68
C PHE A 124 -7.81 11.98 -16.54
N PHE A 125 -9.04 12.40 -16.84
CA PHE A 125 -9.98 12.92 -15.84
C PHE A 125 -10.71 11.82 -15.06
N LEU A 126 -10.70 10.58 -15.55
CA LEU A 126 -11.35 9.45 -14.90
C LEU A 126 -10.40 8.77 -13.92
N PRO A 127 -10.84 8.47 -12.68
CA PRO A 127 -10.10 7.58 -11.81
C PRO A 127 -9.91 6.22 -12.49
N PRO A 128 -8.81 5.50 -12.24
CA PRO A 128 -8.59 4.16 -12.76
C PRO A 128 -9.79 3.24 -12.52
N LYS A 129 -10.10 2.36 -13.47
CA LYS A 129 -11.27 1.47 -13.44
C LYS A 129 -11.42 0.65 -12.14
N TYR A 130 -10.32 0.13 -11.59
CA TYR A 130 -10.34 -0.56 -10.30
C TYR A 130 -10.81 0.34 -9.15
N GLN A 131 -10.39 1.62 -9.12
CA GLN A 131 -10.83 2.58 -8.10
C GLN A 131 -12.30 2.93 -8.26
N VAL A 132 -12.78 3.09 -9.50
CA VAL A 132 -14.21 3.32 -9.76
C VAL A 132 -15.03 2.14 -9.23
N THR A 133 -14.60 0.91 -9.50
CA THR A 133 -15.28 -0.31 -9.02
C THR A 133 -15.33 -0.38 -7.49
N GLN A 134 -14.23 0.00 -6.82
CA GLN A 134 -14.18 0.08 -5.36
C GLN A 134 -15.13 1.15 -4.81
N ASN A 135 -15.09 2.35 -5.40
CA ASN A 135 -15.91 3.47 -4.95
C ASN A 135 -17.41 3.17 -5.10
N VAL A 136 -17.84 2.59 -6.23
CA VAL A 136 -19.23 2.12 -6.42
C VAL A 136 -19.68 1.21 -5.28
N LEU A 137 -18.83 0.25 -4.89
CA LEU A 137 -19.16 -0.71 -3.85
C LEU A 137 -19.23 -0.04 -2.46
N VAL A 138 -18.26 0.83 -2.15
CA VAL A 138 -18.22 1.59 -0.90
C VAL A 138 -19.46 2.49 -0.79
N ASP A 139 -19.79 3.26 -1.82
CA ASP A 139 -20.92 4.19 -1.82
C ASP A 139 -22.26 3.45 -1.69
N LYS A 140 -22.39 2.29 -2.38
CA LYS A 140 -23.56 1.42 -2.20
C LYS A 140 -23.73 0.99 -0.74
N THR A 141 -22.64 0.64 -0.04
CA THR A 141 -22.74 0.29 1.39
C THR A 141 -23.00 1.47 2.30
N LEU A 142 -22.50 2.67 1.97
CA LEU A 142 -22.79 3.89 2.72
C LEU A 142 -24.28 4.26 2.64
N ILE A 143 -24.91 4.05 1.48
CA ILE A 143 -26.35 4.23 1.30
C ILE A 143 -27.13 3.20 2.13
N GLN A 144 -26.78 1.91 2.02
CA GLN A 144 -27.52 0.82 2.68
C GLN A 144 -27.34 0.77 4.20
N GLY A 145 -26.15 1.12 4.70
CA GLY A 145 -25.75 0.92 6.09
C GLY A 145 -25.95 2.12 7.01
N ALA A 146 -26.55 3.22 6.55
CA ALA A 146 -26.71 4.47 7.32
C ALA A 146 -25.42 5.00 7.99
N HIS A 147 -24.25 4.71 7.40
CA HIS A 147 -22.98 5.23 7.90
C HIS A 147 -22.88 6.73 7.62
N ARG A 148 -22.26 7.48 8.54
CA ARG A 148 -22.03 8.91 8.34
C ARG A 148 -20.98 9.11 7.25
N VAL A 149 -21.24 10.05 6.34
CA VAL A 149 -20.25 10.48 5.36
C VAL A 149 -19.10 11.14 6.10
N GLU A 150 -17.88 10.68 5.85
CA GLU A 150 -16.69 11.31 6.39
C GLU A 150 -16.34 12.53 5.53
N LEU A 151 -16.93 13.68 5.88
CA LEU A 151 -16.69 14.95 5.19
C LEU A 151 -15.28 15.50 5.43
N ASN A 152 -14.68 15.13 6.56
CA ASN A 152 -13.32 15.54 6.89
C ASN A 152 -12.32 14.54 6.31
N SER A 153 -11.80 14.83 5.12
CA SER A 153 -10.75 14.04 4.47
C SER A 153 -9.42 14.02 5.25
N ARG A 154 -9.28 14.79 6.34
CA ARG A 154 -8.07 14.91 7.17
C ARG A 154 -8.18 14.34 8.57
N SER A 155 -9.22 13.57 8.83
CA SER A 155 -9.35 12.90 10.11
C SER A 155 -8.14 12.00 10.40
N ALA A 156 -7.83 11.74 11.66
CA ALA A 156 -6.74 10.83 12.02
C ALA A 156 -6.91 9.43 11.40
N ALA A 157 -8.16 8.94 11.32
CA ALA A 157 -8.50 7.68 10.69
C ALA A 157 -8.14 7.66 9.20
N ARG A 158 -8.50 8.71 8.45
CA ARG A 158 -8.21 8.81 7.02
C ARG A 158 -6.72 9.02 6.76
N ALA A 159 -6.10 9.98 7.44
CA ALA A 159 -4.68 10.27 7.29
C ALA A 159 -3.79 9.07 7.68
N GLY A 160 -4.17 8.33 8.73
CA GLY A 160 -3.49 7.11 9.13
C GLY A 160 -3.63 6.00 8.09
N TYR A 161 -4.79 5.86 7.45
CA TYR A 161 -4.99 4.96 6.33
C TYR A 161 -4.13 5.36 5.13
N ASP A 162 -4.20 6.62 4.70
CA ASP A 162 -3.44 7.12 3.56
C ASP A 162 -1.94 6.94 3.79
N TRP A 163 -1.44 7.23 5.00
CA TRP A 163 -0.04 7.02 5.37
C TRP A 163 0.43 5.57 5.18
N LEU A 164 -0.34 4.58 5.66
CA LEU A 164 0.05 3.18 5.49
C LEU A 164 -0.01 2.76 4.03
N ILE A 165 -0.99 3.23 3.26
CA ILE A 165 -1.03 3.02 1.81
C ILE A 165 0.20 3.64 1.15
N TYR A 166 0.59 4.87 1.50
CA TYR A 166 1.81 5.48 0.94
C TYR A 166 3.08 4.69 1.28
N ILE A 167 3.18 4.14 2.49
CA ILE A 167 4.33 3.29 2.88
C ILE A 167 4.45 2.07 1.96
N THR A 168 3.35 1.51 1.44
CA THR A 168 3.40 0.33 0.56
C THR A 168 4.26 0.53 -0.69
N LEU A 169 4.33 1.76 -1.23
CA LEU A 169 5.14 2.12 -2.39
C LEU A 169 6.65 1.93 -2.16
N GLY A 170 7.10 2.18 -0.92
CA GLY A 170 8.51 2.16 -0.54
C GLY A 170 8.90 0.99 0.37
N PHE A 171 7.94 0.21 0.87
CA PHE A 171 8.16 -0.78 1.91
C PHE A 171 9.24 -1.81 1.54
N PHE A 172 9.16 -2.38 0.33
CA PHE A 172 10.16 -3.33 -0.15
C PHE A 172 11.57 -2.75 -0.11
N ILE A 173 11.73 -1.54 -0.65
CA ILE A 173 13.01 -0.83 -0.73
C ILE A 173 13.55 -0.59 0.69
N LEU A 174 12.71 -0.09 1.60
CA LEU A 174 13.08 0.16 3.00
C LEU A 174 13.60 -1.10 3.69
N ILE A 175 12.92 -2.24 3.52
CA ILE A 175 13.35 -3.50 4.13
C ILE A 175 14.67 -3.98 3.52
N VAL A 176 14.84 -3.94 2.20
CA VAL A 176 16.08 -4.34 1.51
C VAL A 176 17.28 -3.56 2.03
N PHE A 177 17.16 -2.23 2.16
CA PHE A 177 18.23 -1.38 2.70
C PHE A 177 18.50 -1.65 4.18
N SER A 178 17.47 -1.89 5.00
CA SER A 178 17.67 -2.22 6.41
C SER A 178 18.34 -3.59 6.60
N ALA A 179 18.06 -4.52 5.69
CA ALA A 179 18.46 -5.92 5.75
C ALA A 179 19.83 -6.19 5.11
N GLN A 180 20.43 -5.24 4.40
CA GLN A 180 21.65 -5.44 3.59
C GLN A 180 22.81 -6.15 4.32
N GLY A 181 22.93 -5.95 5.64
CA GLY A 181 23.98 -6.58 6.47
C GLY A 181 23.59 -7.93 7.08
N ASN A 182 22.40 -8.47 6.79
CA ASN A 182 21.99 -9.79 7.27
C ASN A 182 23.04 -10.84 6.84
N LEU A 183 23.42 -11.75 7.74
CA LEU A 183 24.44 -12.80 7.54
C LEU A 183 25.88 -12.33 7.24
N LEU A 184 26.12 -11.09 6.78
CA LEU A 184 27.47 -10.63 6.44
C LEU A 184 28.40 -10.63 7.66
N GLU A 185 27.92 -10.09 8.79
CA GLU A 185 28.68 -10.02 10.04
C GLU A 185 29.04 -11.43 10.57
N GLU A 186 28.17 -12.42 10.36
CA GLU A 186 28.39 -13.81 10.81
C GLU A 186 29.40 -14.55 9.91
N PHE A 187 29.44 -14.26 8.61
CA PHE A 187 30.47 -14.82 7.73
C PHE A 187 31.85 -14.14 7.88
N GLN A 188 31.88 -12.86 8.29
CA GLN A 188 33.14 -12.11 8.43
C GLN A 188 33.87 -12.39 9.76
N HIS A 189 33.15 -12.77 10.83
CA HIS A 189 33.73 -13.03 12.15
C HIS A 189 33.48 -14.48 12.62
N GLU A 190 34.01 -15.45 11.86
CA GLU A 190 33.82 -16.89 12.11
C GLU A 190 34.33 -17.35 13.50
N THR A 191 35.31 -16.66 14.08
CA THR A 191 35.92 -17.00 15.38
C THR A 191 34.98 -16.79 16.57
N ILE A 192 34.05 -15.83 16.49
CA ILE A 192 33.08 -15.54 17.56
C ILE A 192 31.98 -16.62 17.62
N LEU A 193 31.75 -17.34 16.51
CA LEU A 193 30.66 -18.31 16.38
C LEU A 193 30.98 -19.71 16.97
N ARG A 194 32.27 -20.03 17.21
CA ARG A 194 32.68 -21.35 17.69
C ARG A 194 32.32 -21.65 19.15
N GLY A 195 32.00 -20.62 19.95
CA GLY A 195 31.74 -20.77 21.40
C GLY A 195 30.27 -20.93 21.80
N PHE A 196 29.31 -20.92 20.88
CA PHE A 196 27.89 -20.83 21.23
C PHE A 196 27.12 -22.16 21.10
N PRO A 197 26.33 -22.56 22.11
CA PRO A 197 25.62 -23.84 22.14
C PRO A 197 24.30 -23.87 21.33
N SER A 198 23.92 -22.79 20.63
CA SER A 198 22.69 -22.74 19.81
C SER A 198 22.97 -23.04 18.34
N SER A 199 22.10 -23.80 17.68
CA SER A 199 22.20 -24.04 16.24
C SER A 199 22.16 -22.73 15.43
N LEU A 200 23.06 -22.61 14.44
CA LEU A 200 23.19 -21.41 13.59
C LEU A 200 21.84 -20.99 12.97
N TYR A 201 21.03 -21.96 12.55
CA TYR A 201 19.71 -21.73 11.99
C TYR A 201 18.74 -21.03 12.96
N ARG A 202 18.70 -21.46 14.23
CA ARG A 202 17.78 -20.89 15.22
C ARG A 202 18.15 -19.46 15.58
N ARG A 203 19.45 -19.15 15.57
CA ARG A 203 19.95 -17.77 15.75
C ARG A 203 19.56 -16.89 14.57
N LEU A 204 19.82 -17.36 13.35
CA LEU A 204 19.53 -16.61 12.14
C LEU A 204 18.03 -16.30 11.97
N SER A 205 17.17 -17.30 12.14
CA SER A 205 15.72 -17.10 12.09
C SER A 205 15.23 -16.12 13.16
N GLY A 206 15.81 -16.18 14.37
CA GLY A 206 15.59 -15.19 15.42
C GLY A 206 15.95 -13.77 14.99
N GLN A 207 17.14 -13.57 14.40
CA GLN A 207 17.58 -12.26 13.91
C GLN A 207 16.67 -11.70 12.84
N LEU A 208 16.29 -12.52 11.86
CA LEU A 208 15.40 -12.10 10.79
C LEU A 208 14.03 -11.67 11.35
N LEU A 209 13.51 -12.40 12.33
CA LEU A 209 12.26 -12.07 13.00
C LEU A 209 12.37 -10.77 13.81
N VAL A 210 13.43 -10.60 14.62
CA VAL A 210 13.66 -9.36 15.39
C VAL A 210 13.78 -8.15 14.48
N ARG A 211 14.53 -8.25 13.37
CA ARG A 211 14.66 -7.16 12.38
C ARG A 211 13.33 -6.82 11.72
N THR A 212 12.53 -7.83 11.37
CA THR A 212 11.19 -7.63 10.82
C THR A 212 10.28 -6.93 11.83
N LEU A 213 10.25 -7.37 13.09
CA LEU A 213 9.47 -6.73 14.15
C LEU A 213 9.94 -5.29 14.43
N CYS A 214 11.25 -5.02 14.36
CA CYS A 214 11.77 -3.67 14.51
C CYS A 214 11.30 -2.75 13.38
N ALA A 215 11.33 -3.24 12.13
CA ALA A 215 10.82 -2.48 10.99
C ALA A 215 9.32 -2.19 11.10
N LEU A 216 8.53 -3.19 11.52
CA LEU A 216 7.11 -3.00 11.84
C LEU A 216 6.90 -1.99 12.97
N GLY A 217 7.71 -2.05 14.03
CA GLY A 217 7.67 -1.09 15.12
C GLY A 217 7.91 0.34 14.66
N LEU A 218 8.83 0.56 13.71
CA LEU A 218 9.07 1.87 13.11
C LEU A 218 7.87 2.36 12.29
N ILE A 219 7.21 1.48 11.53
CA ILE A 219 6.00 1.79 10.77
C ILE A 219 4.83 2.10 11.69
N LEU A 220 4.64 1.31 12.75
CA LEU A 220 3.63 1.56 13.75
C LEU A 220 3.87 2.88 14.47
N LEU A 221 5.12 3.20 14.79
CA LEU A 221 5.46 4.47 15.43
C LEU A 221 5.22 5.66 14.51
N SER A 222 5.57 5.56 13.22
CA SER A 222 5.29 6.63 12.25
C SER A 222 3.78 6.79 12.05
N TRP A 223 3.03 5.69 11.98
CA TRP A 223 1.57 5.71 11.92
C TRP A 223 0.93 6.35 13.16
N LEU A 224 1.38 5.99 14.36
CA LEU A 224 0.93 6.62 15.60
C LEU A 224 1.26 8.11 15.63
N SER A 225 2.40 8.51 15.08
CA SER A 225 2.79 9.91 14.94
C SER A 225 1.84 10.68 14.01
N VAL A 226 1.50 10.12 12.83
CA VAL A 226 0.52 10.70 11.89
C VAL A 226 -0.87 10.76 12.51
N ALA A 227 -1.36 9.66 13.06
CA ALA A 227 -2.69 9.58 13.66
C ALA A 227 -2.80 10.51 14.88
N GLY A 228 -1.77 10.54 15.74
CA GLY A 228 -1.75 11.40 16.92
C GLY A 228 -1.69 12.89 16.58
N SER A 229 -0.83 13.28 15.64
CA SER A 229 -0.76 14.68 15.17
C SER A 229 -2.05 15.12 14.49
N MET A 230 -2.63 14.30 13.61
CA MET A 230 -3.91 14.63 12.96
C MET A 230 -5.09 14.60 13.92
N ALA A 231 -5.09 13.73 14.93
CA ALA A 231 -6.14 13.73 15.96
C ALA A 231 -6.18 15.06 16.73
N LEU A 232 -5.02 15.69 16.95
CA LEU A 232 -4.93 17.00 17.60
C LEU A 232 -5.42 18.15 16.71
N ILE A 233 -5.26 18.04 15.37
CA ILE A 233 -5.62 19.12 14.43
C ILE A 233 -7.08 18.99 13.96
N ASN A 234 -7.52 17.78 13.61
CA ASN A 234 -8.75 17.51 12.87
C ASN A 234 -9.67 16.47 13.53
N GLY A 235 -9.29 15.94 14.70
CA GLY A 235 -10.04 14.91 15.42
C GLY A 235 -9.78 13.48 14.91
N TRP A 236 -10.34 12.50 15.62
CA TRP A 236 -10.04 11.08 15.39
C TRP A 236 -10.63 10.50 14.10
N GLY A 237 -11.77 11.00 13.62
CA GLY A 237 -12.48 10.45 12.47
C GLY A 237 -13.18 9.12 12.73
N ASP A 238 -13.57 8.45 11.64
CA ASP A 238 -14.29 7.18 11.70
C ASP A 238 -13.40 6.00 11.26
N PHE A 239 -13.01 5.15 12.21
CA PHE A 239 -12.28 3.90 11.93
C PHE A 239 -13.18 2.74 11.49
N THR A 240 -14.50 2.90 11.58
CA THR A 240 -15.48 1.93 11.09
C THR A 240 -15.91 2.20 9.65
N TYR A 241 -15.46 3.30 9.06
CA TYR A 241 -15.78 3.66 7.68
C TYR A 241 -15.46 2.51 6.70
N PRO A 242 -16.39 2.18 5.78
CA PRO A 242 -16.22 1.07 4.86
C PRO A 242 -15.05 1.32 3.91
N THR A 243 -14.17 0.32 3.80
CA THR A 243 -13.01 0.32 2.91
C THR A 243 -13.02 -0.95 2.08
N ALA A 244 -12.77 -0.83 0.78
CA ALA A 244 -12.72 -1.97 -0.12
C ALA A 244 -11.36 -2.68 -0.03
N LEU A 245 -11.40 -4.01 0.07
CA LEU A 245 -10.23 -4.90 0.01
C LEU A 245 -10.41 -5.86 -1.16
N PRO A 246 -9.41 -6.03 -2.05
CA PRO A 246 -9.47 -7.06 -3.09
C PRO A 246 -9.35 -8.47 -2.48
N TRP A 247 -10.38 -9.30 -2.67
CA TRP A 247 -10.47 -10.65 -2.16
C TRP A 247 -11.28 -11.56 -3.11
N GLN A 248 -10.73 -12.72 -3.48
CA GLN A 248 -11.39 -13.72 -4.33
C GLN A 248 -11.98 -13.15 -5.62
N ASN A 249 -11.18 -12.42 -6.39
CA ASN A 249 -11.59 -11.79 -7.66
C ASN A 249 -12.72 -10.75 -7.54
N HIS A 250 -13.05 -10.32 -6.32
CA HIS A 250 -14.03 -9.30 -6.04
C HIS A 250 -13.49 -8.32 -4.99
N PHE A 251 -14.23 -7.24 -4.73
CA PHE A 251 -13.94 -6.36 -3.60
C PHE A 251 -14.85 -6.73 -2.44
N VAL A 252 -14.26 -6.94 -1.27
CA VAL A 252 -14.97 -7.14 -0.01
C VAL A 252 -14.89 -5.86 0.79
N ILE A 253 -15.99 -5.48 1.43
CA ILE A 253 -16.05 -4.28 2.26
C ILE A 253 -15.78 -4.65 3.70
N LEU A 254 -14.78 -3.98 4.26
CA LEU A 254 -14.37 -4.15 5.63
C LEU A 254 -14.32 -2.78 6.30
N PRO A 255 -14.61 -2.69 7.60
CA PRO A 255 -14.29 -1.52 8.39
C PRO A 255 -12.79 -1.18 8.28
N ARG A 256 -12.46 0.11 8.21
CA ARG A 256 -11.09 0.59 8.05
C ARG A 256 -10.11 -0.02 9.05
N TRP A 257 -10.50 -0.20 10.32
CA TRP A 257 -9.65 -0.86 11.32
C TRP A 257 -9.26 -2.30 10.95
N GLN A 258 -10.16 -3.08 10.33
CA GLN A 258 -9.86 -4.44 9.86
C GLN A 258 -8.87 -4.39 8.70
N PHE A 259 -9.07 -3.47 7.75
CA PHE A 259 -8.14 -3.24 6.65
C PHE A 259 -6.73 -2.93 7.17
N LEU A 260 -6.60 -2.03 8.14
CA LEU A 260 -5.30 -1.66 8.73
C LEU A 260 -4.62 -2.87 9.40
N LEU A 261 -5.37 -3.72 10.11
CA LEU A 261 -4.82 -4.95 10.70
C LEU A 261 -4.32 -5.94 9.64
N ILE A 262 -5.07 -6.12 8.56
CA ILE A 262 -4.67 -6.98 7.43
C ILE A 262 -3.38 -6.44 6.80
N LEU A 263 -3.31 -5.13 6.56
CA LEU A 263 -2.12 -4.48 5.99
C LEU A 263 -0.87 -4.64 6.89
N LEU A 264 -1.02 -4.55 8.20
CA LEU A 264 0.07 -4.84 9.14
C LEU A 264 0.52 -6.31 9.07
N GLY A 265 -0.42 -7.25 8.92
CA GLY A 265 -0.12 -8.65 8.66
C GLY A 265 0.65 -8.86 7.37
N VAL A 266 0.26 -8.17 6.28
CA VAL A 266 0.96 -8.18 4.99
C VAL A 266 2.38 -7.63 5.13
N PHE A 267 2.58 -6.51 5.84
CA PHE A 267 3.93 -5.98 6.09
C PHE A 267 4.79 -6.95 6.89
N LEU A 268 4.23 -7.65 7.88
CA LEU A 268 4.97 -8.65 8.64
C LEU A 268 5.44 -9.79 7.75
N LEU A 269 4.52 -10.31 6.95
CA LEU A 269 4.75 -11.46 6.07
C LEU A 269 5.79 -11.11 5.01
N VAL A 270 5.58 -10.01 4.28
CA VAL A 270 6.47 -9.56 3.20
C VAL A 270 7.81 -9.12 3.76
N GLY A 271 7.83 -8.39 4.89
CA GLY A 271 9.07 -7.96 5.54
C GLY A 271 9.92 -9.15 5.98
N PHE A 272 9.31 -10.22 6.46
CA PHE A 272 10.02 -11.44 6.81
C PHE A 272 10.56 -12.17 5.56
N LEU A 273 9.75 -12.27 4.51
CA LEU A 273 10.14 -12.86 3.22
C LEU A 273 11.34 -12.13 2.61
N VAL A 274 11.30 -10.80 2.54
CA VAL A 274 12.39 -9.98 2.00
C VAL A 274 13.67 -10.14 2.83
N ASN A 275 13.56 -10.17 4.16
CA ASN A 275 14.70 -10.44 5.04
C ASN A 275 15.37 -11.80 4.74
N GLN A 276 14.58 -12.84 4.45
CA GLN A 276 15.10 -14.15 4.04
C GLN A 276 15.74 -14.11 2.66
N LEU A 277 15.16 -13.39 1.70
CA LEU A 277 15.75 -13.22 0.36
C LEU A 277 17.09 -12.49 0.43
N VAL A 278 17.20 -11.44 1.25
CA VAL A 278 18.48 -10.75 1.47
C VAL A 278 19.50 -11.70 2.09
N ALA A 279 19.10 -12.48 3.10
CA ALA A 279 19.95 -13.49 3.72
C ALA A 279 20.43 -14.56 2.72
N LEU A 280 19.51 -15.04 1.87
CA LEU A 280 19.78 -15.97 0.79
C LEU A 280 20.83 -15.42 -0.18
N ILE A 281 20.61 -14.23 -0.73
CA ILE A 281 21.51 -13.65 -1.72
C ILE A 281 22.86 -13.31 -1.09
N ASN A 282 22.88 -12.73 0.12
CA ASN A 282 24.11 -12.44 0.86
C ASN A 282 24.96 -13.69 1.10
N SER A 283 24.35 -14.85 1.30
CA SER A 283 25.11 -16.09 1.47
C SER A 283 25.77 -16.58 0.18
N TYR A 284 25.36 -16.09 -1.00
CA TYR A 284 26.05 -16.33 -2.29
C TYR A 284 27.03 -15.22 -2.66
N THR A 285 26.60 -13.96 -2.57
CA THR A 285 27.39 -12.80 -3.02
C THR A 285 28.46 -12.41 -2.01
N ARG A 286 28.23 -12.69 -0.72
CA ARG A 286 29.00 -12.17 0.43
C ARG A 286 29.16 -10.65 0.41
N ASN A 287 28.27 -9.94 -0.29
CA ASN A 287 28.34 -8.51 -0.49
C ASN A 287 26.93 -7.90 -0.42
N GLY A 288 26.67 -7.12 0.62
CA GLY A 288 25.39 -6.46 0.83
C GLY A 288 25.01 -5.48 -0.28
N ALA A 289 25.98 -4.78 -0.88
CA ALA A 289 25.71 -3.82 -1.95
C ALA A 289 25.21 -4.52 -3.23
N VAL A 290 25.84 -5.64 -3.60
CA VAL A 290 25.41 -6.46 -4.74
C VAL A 290 24.00 -7.02 -4.49
N THR A 291 23.72 -7.46 -3.27
CA THR A 291 22.39 -7.96 -2.89
C THR A 291 21.31 -6.89 -3.02
N VAL A 292 21.59 -5.65 -2.59
CA VAL A 292 20.67 -4.52 -2.77
C VAL A 292 20.41 -4.28 -4.25
N ILE A 293 21.46 -4.22 -5.07
CA ILE A 293 21.32 -4.00 -6.52
C ILE A 293 20.47 -5.08 -7.18
N LEU A 294 20.69 -6.36 -6.85
CA LEU A 294 19.93 -7.48 -7.41
C LEU A 294 18.44 -7.41 -7.03
N LEU A 295 18.13 -7.12 -5.77
CA LEU A 295 16.75 -7.04 -5.29
C LEU A 295 16.02 -5.80 -5.81
N LEU A 296 16.70 -4.66 -5.92
CA LEU A 296 16.14 -3.49 -6.58
C LEU A 296 15.91 -3.76 -8.07
N GLY A 297 16.85 -4.42 -8.75
CA GLY A 297 16.67 -4.87 -10.13
C GLY A 297 15.42 -5.75 -10.29
N LEU A 298 15.21 -6.69 -9.36
CA LEU A 298 14.01 -7.52 -9.33
C LEU A 298 12.73 -6.67 -9.14
N TYR A 299 12.73 -5.73 -8.20
CA TYR A 299 11.58 -4.85 -7.96
C TYR A 299 11.26 -3.97 -9.18
N PHE A 300 12.28 -3.33 -9.77
CA PHE A 300 12.09 -2.43 -10.91
C PHE A 300 11.78 -3.17 -12.20
N SER A 301 12.25 -4.41 -12.36
CA SER A 301 11.92 -5.23 -13.54
C SER A 301 10.43 -5.47 -13.71
N ALA A 302 9.63 -5.41 -12.64
CA ALA A 302 8.17 -5.52 -12.71
C ALA A 302 7.48 -4.32 -13.38
N PHE A 303 8.16 -3.17 -13.50
CA PHE A 303 7.64 -2.04 -14.29
C PHE A 303 7.84 -2.25 -15.79
N VAL A 304 8.90 -2.98 -16.18
CA VAL A 304 9.22 -3.31 -17.57
C VAL A 304 8.45 -4.55 -18.03
N TRP A 305 8.40 -5.58 -17.17
CA TRP A 305 7.81 -6.87 -17.46
C TRP A 305 6.58 -7.11 -16.56
N GLN A 306 5.42 -6.66 -17.03
CA GLN A 306 4.15 -6.72 -16.28
C GLN A 306 3.46 -8.10 -16.36
N ALA A 307 4.25 -9.18 -16.36
CA ALA A 307 3.68 -10.52 -16.33
C ALA A 307 3.17 -10.87 -14.93
N THR A 308 1.96 -11.42 -14.86
CA THR A 308 1.24 -11.75 -13.61
C THR A 308 1.99 -12.73 -12.69
N LEU A 309 2.96 -13.47 -13.22
CA LEU A 309 3.76 -14.44 -12.43
C LEU A 309 5.21 -13.99 -12.26
N TRP A 310 5.55 -12.77 -12.67
CA TRP A 310 6.91 -12.26 -12.49
C TRP A 310 7.17 -11.96 -11.01
N PRO A 311 8.22 -12.52 -10.37
CA PRO A 311 8.43 -12.38 -8.93
C PRO A 311 8.59 -10.93 -8.45
N GLY A 312 9.04 -10.00 -9.31
CA GLY A 312 9.11 -8.59 -8.98
C GLY A 312 7.74 -7.96 -8.69
N THR A 313 6.68 -8.45 -9.36
CA THR A 313 5.31 -7.93 -9.16
C THR A 313 4.76 -8.29 -7.78
N TRP A 314 5.27 -9.36 -7.17
CA TRP A 314 4.84 -9.85 -5.85
C TRP A 314 5.26 -8.94 -4.69
N PHE A 315 6.11 -7.94 -4.96
CA PHE A 315 6.56 -6.95 -3.98
C PHE A 315 5.98 -5.55 -4.20
N GLN A 316 5.16 -5.35 -5.25
CA GLN A 316 4.44 -4.11 -5.51
C GLN A 316 3.17 -4.03 -4.64
N LEU A 317 3.37 -3.86 -3.34
CA LEU A 317 2.30 -3.90 -2.34
C LEU A 317 1.25 -2.81 -2.56
N ASP A 318 1.64 -1.67 -3.12
CA ASP A 318 0.74 -0.58 -3.49
C ASP A 318 -0.35 -1.08 -4.46
N LYS A 319 0.05 -1.75 -5.54
CA LYS A 319 -0.88 -2.27 -6.54
C LYS A 319 -1.71 -3.45 -6.03
N ILE A 320 -1.13 -4.29 -5.18
CA ILE A 320 -1.82 -5.43 -4.59
C ILE A 320 -2.89 -4.96 -3.59
N MET A 321 -2.55 -4.03 -2.70
CA MET A 321 -3.46 -3.54 -1.66
C MET A 321 -4.56 -2.64 -2.21
N THR A 322 -4.25 -1.81 -3.23
CA THR A 322 -5.24 -0.98 -3.92
C THR A 322 -6.09 -1.77 -4.91
N GLY A 323 -5.70 -3.00 -5.23
CA GLY A 323 -6.40 -3.85 -6.19
C GLY A 323 -6.13 -3.51 -7.66
N ALA A 324 -5.26 -2.55 -7.94
CA ALA A 324 -4.81 -2.22 -9.30
C ALA A 324 -4.23 -3.45 -10.03
N TYR A 325 -3.61 -4.36 -9.29
CA TYR A 325 -3.04 -5.59 -9.85
C TYR A 325 -4.10 -6.58 -10.36
N PHE A 326 -5.31 -6.53 -9.82
CA PHE A 326 -6.37 -7.51 -10.10
C PHE A 326 -7.33 -7.07 -11.20
N ASP A 327 -7.16 -5.86 -11.74
CA ASP A 327 -8.00 -5.37 -12.83
C ASP A 327 -7.81 -6.26 -14.08
N GLY A 328 -8.82 -7.07 -14.39
CA GLY A 328 -8.76 -8.04 -15.50
C GLY A 328 -8.10 -9.39 -15.18
N HIS A 329 -7.73 -9.66 -13.92
CA HIS A 329 -7.12 -10.93 -13.51
C HIS A 329 -7.95 -11.63 -12.41
N PRO A 330 -8.15 -12.97 -12.48
CA PRO A 330 -8.98 -13.72 -11.54
C PRO A 330 -8.35 -13.93 -10.16
N LEU A 331 -7.34 -13.12 -9.80
CA LEU A 331 -6.58 -13.25 -8.57
C LEU A 331 -7.11 -12.27 -7.50
N GLY A 332 -6.80 -12.56 -6.25
CA GLY A 332 -7.08 -11.68 -5.11
C GLY A 332 -5.92 -11.68 -4.12
N LEU A 333 -6.01 -10.88 -3.06
CA LEU A 333 -4.97 -10.78 -2.04
C LEU A 333 -4.63 -12.13 -1.41
N GLU A 334 -5.62 -13.00 -1.23
CA GLU A 334 -5.45 -14.34 -0.65
C GLU A 334 -4.46 -15.21 -1.44
N HIS A 335 -4.41 -15.07 -2.76
CA HIS A 335 -3.47 -15.81 -3.60
C HIS A 335 -2.03 -15.38 -3.30
N PHE A 336 -1.80 -14.07 -3.17
CA PHE A 336 -0.49 -13.51 -2.79
C PHE A 336 -0.05 -13.93 -1.40
N VAL A 337 -0.96 -13.90 -0.43
CA VAL A 337 -0.68 -14.36 0.93
C VAL A 337 -0.25 -15.83 0.93
N VAL A 338 -0.95 -16.69 0.18
CA VAL A 338 -0.57 -18.10 0.02
C VAL A 338 0.80 -18.23 -0.63
N TYR A 339 1.07 -17.52 -1.73
CA TYR A 339 2.37 -17.56 -2.41
C TYR A 339 3.51 -17.15 -1.48
N TRP A 340 3.36 -16.04 -0.76
CA TRP A 340 4.38 -15.58 0.17
C TRP A 340 4.59 -16.56 1.33
N CYS A 341 3.53 -17.16 1.87
CA CYS A 341 3.64 -18.21 2.90
C CYS A 341 4.42 -19.43 2.39
N VAL A 342 4.11 -19.91 1.19
CA VAL A 342 4.82 -21.04 0.55
C VAL A 342 6.30 -20.69 0.33
N LEU A 343 6.60 -19.48 -0.15
CA LEU A 343 7.98 -19.01 -0.33
C LEU A 343 8.74 -18.91 0.99
N ILE A 344 8.12 -18.40 2.04
CA ILE A 344 8.72 -18.34 3.39
C ILE A 344 9.12 -19.75 3.84
N ILE A 345 8.21 -20.72 3.71
CA ILE A 345 8.48 -22.11 4.13
C ILE A 345 9.60 -22.71 3.28
N ALA A 346 9.56 -22.51 1.96
CA ALA A 346 10.58 -23.02 1.04
C ALA A 346 11.97 -22.41 1.32
N LEU A 347 12.03 -21.10 1.53
CA LEU A 347 13.28 -20.39 1.85
C LEU A 347 13.83 -20.77 3.22
N GLN A 348 12.98 -20.98 4.22
CA GLN A 348 13.40 -21.49 5.52
C GLN A 348 13.99 -22.90 5.43
N ALA A 349 13.31 -23.81 4.73
CA ALA A 349 13.81 -25.16 4.50
C ALA A 349 15.16 -25.13 3.76
N TRP A 350 15.28 -24.26 2.76
CA TRP A 350 16.50 -24.09 1.99
C TRP A 350 17.66 -23.54 2.84
N LEU A 351 17.42 -22.49 3.64
CA LEU A 351 18.41 -21.94 4.58
C LEU A 351 18.84 -22.98 5.61
N PHE A 352 17.90 -23.79 6.11
CA PHE A 352 18.19 -24.88 7.04
C PHE A 352 19.15 -25.91 6.42
N ILE A 353 18.84 -26.42 5.22
CA ILE A 353 19.66 -27.41 4.51
C ILE A 353 21.07 -26.84 4.25
N ARG A 354 21.16 -25.58 3.79
CA ARG A 354 22.44 -24.94 3.49
C ARG A 354 23.32 -24.83 4.75
N LEU A 355 22.72 -24.37 5.85
CA LEU A 355 23.44 -24.19 7.11
C LEU A 355 23.88 -25.54 7.71
N GLN A 356 23.08 -26.59 7.58
CA GLN A 356 23.48 -27.95 7.99
C GLN A 356 24.70 -28.45 7.19
N LYS A 357 24.69 -28.32 5.87
CA LYS A 357 25.85 -28.70 5.03
C LYS A 357 27.13 -27.95 5.44
N ALA A 358 27.02 -26.65 5.72
CA ALA A 358 28.15 -25.85 6.20
C ALA A 358 28.68 -26.33 7.56
N THR A 359 27.81 -26.78 8.47
CA THR A 359 28.24 -27.34 9.77
C THR A 359 28.87 -28.72 9.66
N LEU A 360 28.42 -29.56 8.73
CA LEU A 360 28.97 -30.91 8.52
C LEU A 360 30.38 -30.85 7.91
N TYR A 361 30.59 -30.01 6.88
CA TYR A 361 31.91 -29.81 6.27
C TYR A 361 32.95 -29.27 7.27
N ARG A 362 32.52 -28.54 8.30
CA ARG A 362 33.37 -27.99 9.36
C ARG A 362 33.69 -28.98 10.50
N ARG A 363 33.02 -30.14 10.56
CA ARG A 363 33.35 -31.21 11.53
C ARG A 363 34.31 -32.25 10.95
N SER A 364 34.44 -32.31 9.62
CA SER A 364 35.31 -33.24 8.88
C SER A 364 36.68 -32.65 8.50
N ALA A 365 36.90 -31.36 8.75
CA ALA A 365 38.17 -30.65 8.59
C ALA A 365 38.61 -30.16 9.96
#